data_AF-A0A518KAK7-F1
#
_entry.id   AF-A0A518KAK7-F1
#
_cell.length_a   1.000
_cell.length_b   1.000
_cell.length_c   1.000
_cell.angle_alpha   90.00
_cell.angle_beta   90.00
_cell.angle_gamma   90.00
#
_symmetry.space_group_name_H-M   'P 1'
#
loop_
_entity.id
_entity.type
_entity.pdbx_description
1 polymer ?
#
loop_
_entity_poly.entity_id
_entity_poly.type
_entity_poly.pdbx_seq_one_letter_code
_entity_poly.pdbx_strand_id
1 'polypeptide(L)'
;MTNEARPATRLTALGFGETWRNRGTLAGLGIVYAVTATLIYLSAELGKWSPSFSPVGQSLALAVGFFFLPSLAEELFWRWLLIPPSCFDGKAGRTIGWVLATAAVFTAAHPVAGTFFVPHAREIFTNPAFLLIVYLLGVTCGASYVIARSIWPPVVVHWLTVLAWKFLLGGPFVLLGR
;
A
#
# COMPACT_ATOMS: atom_id res chain seq x y z
N MET A 1 26.90 -22.43 16.68
CA MET A 1 26.99 -21.18 15.89
C MET A 1 25.79 -20.35 16.24
N THR A 2 25.97 -19.34 17.09
CA THR A 2 24.91 -18.38 17.43
C THR A 2 24.57 -17.61 16.15
N ASN A 3 23.31 -17.69 15.73
CA ASN A 3 22.81 -16.99 14.56
C ASN A 3 22.68 -15.50 14.92
N GLU A 4 23.79 -14.77 14.88
CA GLU A 4 23.76 -13.32 15.07
C GLU A 4 22.99 -12.71 13.90
N ALA A 5 21.75 -12.31 14.18
CA ALA A 5 20.91 -11.62 13.23
C ALA A 5 21.63 -10.33 12.80
N ARG A 6 21.97 -10.23 11.51
CA ARG A 6 22.58 -9.00 10.98
C ARG A 6 21.70 -7.80 11.36
N PRO A 7 22.28 -6.71 11.88
CA PRO A 7 21.53 -5.50 12.16
C PRO A 7 20.89 -5.02 10.86
N ALA A 8 19.57 -4.81 10.85
CA ALA A 8 18.93 -4.29 9.65
C ALA A 8 19.25 -2.82 9.52
N THR A 9 19.89 -2.51 8.40
CA THR A 9 20.13 -1.16 7.96
C THR A 9 19.03 -0.76 6.97
N ARG A 10 18.90 0.53 6.73
CA ARG A 10 18.00 1.07 5.70
C ARG A 10 18.27 0.46 4.31
N LEU A 11 19.55 0.21 3.98
CA LEU A 11 19.93 -0.39 2.70
C LEU A 11 19.54 -1.87 2.60
N THR A 12 19.64 -2.63 3.70
CA THR A 12 19.23 -4.04 3.68
C THR A 12 17.72 -4.22 3.44
N ALA A 13 16.91 -3.20 3.76
CA ALA A 13 15.47 -3.21 3.51
C ALA A 13 15.08 -3.04 2.03
N LEU A 14 16.02 -2.72 1.14
CA LEU A 14 15.79 -2.77 -0.31
C LEU A 14 15.84 -4.22 -0.86
N GLY A 15 16.41 -5.16 -0.11
CA GLY A 15 16.41 -6.58 -0.42
C GLY A 15 15.15 -7.29 0.09
N PHE A 16 15.13 -8.63 0.02
CA PHE A 16 13.99 -9.43 0.49
C PHE A 16 13.92 -9.61 2.01
N GLY A 17 14.93 -9.19 2.76
CA GLY A 17 14.95 -9.26 4.23
C GLY A 17 14.49 -10.62 4.77
N GLU A 18 13.46 -10.58 5.60
CA GLU A 18 12.84 -11.73 6.25
C GLU A 18 11.49 -12.13 5.61
N THR A 19 11.22 -11.65 4.39
CA THR A 19 9.95 -11.87 3.68
C THR A 19 9.54 -13.36 3.68
N TRP A 20 10.47 -14.24 3.30
CA TRP A 20 10.19 -15.68 3.21
C TRP A 20 9.90 -16.33 4.56
N ARG A 21 10.57 -15.87 5.62
CA ARG A 21 10.37 -16.36 6.98
C ARG A 21 8.98 -15.98 7.49
N ASN A 22 8.52 -14.77 7.18
CA ASN A 22 7.26 -14.21 7.66
C ASN A 22 6.09 -14.33 6.67
N ARG A 23 6.23 -15.11 5.59
CA ARG A 23 5.26 -15.19 4.48
C ARG A 23 3.81 -15.45 4.92
N GLY A 24 3.59 -16.30 5.93
CA GLY A 24 2.25 -16.61 6.44
C GLY A 24 1.60 -15.41 7.11
N THR A 25 2.34 -14.71 7.98
CA THR A 25 1.88 -13.47 8.63
C THR A 25 1.62 -12.37 7.61
N LEU A 26 2.51 -12.20 6.64
CA LEU A 26 2.37 -11.19 5.58
C LEU A 26 1.14 -11.47 4.70
N ALA A 27 0.91 -12.73 4.31
CA ALA A 27 -0.28 -13.13 3.56
C ALA A 27 -1.55 -12.91 4.39
N GLY A 28 -1.54 -13.27 5.68
CA GLY A 28 -2.66 -13.03 6.58
C GLY A 28 -3.02 -11.55 6.70
N LEU A 29 -2.04 -10.67 6.88
CA LEU A 29 -2.24 -9.21 6.91
C LEU A 29 -2.85 -8.70 5.60
N GLY A 30 -2.31 -9.13 4.46
CA GLY A 30 -2.83 -8.76 3.14
C GLY A 30 -4.26 -9.23 2.91
N ILE A 31 -4.61 -10.45 3.33
CA ILE A 31 -5.97 -11.01 3.21
C ILE A 31 -6.95 -10.26 4.10
N VAL A 32 -6.60 -10.03 5.38
CA VAL A 32 -7.46 -9.27 6.31
C VAL A 32 -7.72 -7.88 5.74
N TYR A 33 -6.66 -7.20 5.28
CA TYR A 33 -6.80 -5.91 4.61
C TYR A 33 -7.72 -5.99 3.39
N ALA A 34 -7.49 -6.93 2.47
CA ALA A 34 -8.24 -7.02 1.22
C ALA A 34 -9.73 -7.27 1.48
N VAL A 35 -10.08 -8.14 2.44
CA VAL A 35 -11.46 -8.41 2.83
C VAL A 35 -12.08 -7.16 3.44
N THR A 36 -11.44 -6.56 4.46
CA THR A 36 -11.97 -5.37 5.13
C THR A 36 -12.13 -4.19 4.18
N ALA A 37 -11.13 -3.91 3.33
CA ALA A 37 -11.17 -2.85 2.35
C ALA A 37 -12.30 -3.05 1.34
N THR A 38 -12.49 -4.26 0.84
CA THR A 38 -13.57 -4.60 -0.10
C THR A 38 -14.94 -4.41 0.55
N LEU A 39 -15.12 -4.87 1.79
CA LEU A 39 -16.37 -4.69 2.53
C LEU A 39 -16.69 -3.22 2.73
N ILE A 40 -15.73 -2.41 3.18
CA ILE A 40 -15.92 -0.95 3.34
C ILE A 40 -16.29 -0.32 2.00
N TYR A 41 -15.51 -0.62 0.95
CA TYR A 41 -15.68 -0.02 -0.38
C TYR A 41 -17.09 -0.26 -0.95
N LEU A 42 -17.57 -1.49 -0.87
CA LEU A 42 -18.90 -1.86 -1.36
C LEU A 42 -20.02 -1.32 -0.45
N SER A 43 -19.85 -1.37 0.88
CA SER A 43 -20.86 -0.87 1.84
C SER A 43 -21.06 0.64 1.79
N ALA A 44 -20.01 1.39 1.43
CA ALA A 44 -20.03 2.83 1.29
C ALA A 44 -20.35 3.29 -0.15
N GLU A 45 -20.74 2.36 -1.03
CA GLU A 45 -21.14 2.63 -2.42
C GLU A 45 -20.09 3.43 -3.22
N LEU A 46 -18.79 3.26 -2.88
CA LEU A 46 -17.70 3.96 -3.57
C LEU A 46 -17.47 3.45 -5.00
N GLY A 47 -18.03 2.29 -5.29
CA GLY A 47 -18.02 1.66 -6.60
C GLY A 47 -18.71 0.31 -6.52
N LYS A 48 -18.52 -0.50 -7.57
CA LYS A 48 -19.13 -1.82 -7.67
C LYS A 48 -18.18 -2.77 -8.38
N TRP A 49 -18.44 -4.07 -8.24
CA TRP A 49 -17.80 -5.06 -9.10
C TRP A 49 -18.11 -4.71 -10.57
N SER A 50 -17.08 -4.27 -11.28
CA SER A 50 -17.16 -3.82 -12.66
C SER A 50 -15.84 -4.12 -13.38
N PRO A 51 -15.53 -5.41 -13.63
CA PRO A 51 -14.32 -5.80 -14.33
C PRO A 51 -14.18 -5.06 -15.67
N SER A 52 -13.10 -4.32 -15.83
CA SER A 52 -12.82 -3.50 -17.01
C SER A 52 -11.39 -3.75 -17.44
N PHE A 53 -11.23 -4.48 -18.55
CA PHE A 53 -9.94 -4.80 -19.12
C PHE A 53 -9.86 -4.23 -20.53
N SER A 54 -8.81 -3.46 -20.79
CA SER A 54 -8.42 -3.05 -22.14
C SER A 54 -7.72 -4.22 -22.85
N PRO A 55 -7.39 -4.12 -24.16
CA PRO A 55 -6.55 -5.11 -24.82
C PRO A 55 -5.33 -5.48 -23.97
N VAL A 56 -4.94 -6.76 -23.98
CA VAL A 56 -3.96 -7.34 -23.03
C VAL A 56 -2.70 -6.48 -22.90
N GLY A 57 -2.15 -6.00 -24.02
CA GLY A 57 -0.97 -5.13 -24.02
C GLY A 57 -1.16 -3.83 -23.24
N GLN A 58 -2.32 -3.17 -23.36
CA GLN A 58 -2.63 -1.94 -22.64
C GLN A 58 -2.85 -2.20 -21.15
N SER A 59 -3.57 -3.28 -20.80
CA SER A 59 -3.79 -3.67 -19.40
C SER A 59 -2.47 -4.00 -18.70
N LEU A 60 -1.55 -4.67 -19.39
CA LEU A 60 -0.19 -4.94 -18.88
C LEU A 60 0.62 -3.64 -18.73
N ALA A 61 0.59 -2.74 -19.71
CA ALA A 61 1.29 -1.46 -19.62
C ALA A 61 0.80 -0.63 -18.43
N LEU A 62 -0.52 -0.56 -18.21
CA LEU A 62 -1.11 0.08 -17.04
C LEU A 62 -0.69 -0.60 -15.74
N ALA A 63 -0.72 -1.94 -15.69
CA ALA A 63 -0.30 -2.68 -14.49
C ALA A 63 1.17 -2.41 -14.13
N VAL A 64 2.07 -2.38 -15.12
CA VAL A 64 3.48 -2.00 -14.92
C VAL A 64 3.59 -0.55 -14.49
N GLY A 65 2.83 0.36 -15.09
CA GLY A 65 2.77 1.76 -14.67
C GLY A 65 2.40 1.90 -13.20
N PHE A 66 1.32 1.25 -12.77
CA PHE A 66 0.85 1.25 -11.38
C PHE A 66 1.83 0.61 -10.39
N PHE A 67 2.69 -0.30 -10.86
CA PHE A 67 3.77 -0.84 -10.04
C PHE A 67 4.79 0.25 -9.69
N PHE A 68 5.22 1.06 -10.66
CA PHE A 68 6.18 2.14 -10.41
C PHE A 68 5.53 3.33 -9.70
N LEU A 69 4.36 3.76 -10.17
CA LEU A 69 3.59 4.87 -9.61
C LEU A 69 2.09 4.51 -9.65
N PRO A 70 1.41 4.38 -8.49
CA PRO A 70 1.85 4.87 -7.18
C PRO A 70 2.78 3.93 -6.40
N SER A 71 2.72 2.61 -6.63
CA SER A 71 3.09 1.63 -5.60
C SER A 71 4.56 1.72 -5.13
N LEU A 72 5.54 1.54 -6.02
CA LEU A 72 6.95 1.53 -5.64
C LEU A 72 7.41 2.89 -5.12
N ALA A 73 7.10 3.98 -5.83
CA ALA A 73 7.52 5.32 -5.45
C ALA A 73 6.95 5.74 -4.09
N GLU A 74 5.66 5.49 -3.87
CA GLU A 74 5.01 5.84 -2.59
C GLU A 74 5.53 4.96 -1.45
N GLU A 75 5.68 3.65 -1.64
CA GLU A 75 6.24 2.82 -0.57
C GLU A 75 7.70 3.20 -0.23
N LEU A 76 8.50 3.55 -1.23
CA LEU A 76 9.86 4.05 -0.98
C LEU A 76 9.84 5.35 -0.15
N PHE A 77 8.89 6.25 -0.41
CA PHE A 77 8.76 7.48 0.35
C PHE A 77 8.17 7.22 1.77
N TRP A 78 6.97 6.67 1.87
CA TRP A 78 6.26 6.56 3.13
C TRP A 78 6.85 5.52 4.09
N ARG A 79 7.44 4.44 3.58
CA ARG A 79 7.96 3.33 4.40
C ARG A 79 9.47 3.40 4.45
N TRP A 80 10.12 3.27 3.29
CA TRP A 80 11.57 3.17 3.26
C TRP A 80 12.27 4.44 3.74
N LEU A 81 11.75 5.64 3.43
CA LEU A 81 12.35 6.91 3.87
C LEU A 81 11.87 7.33 5.27
N LEU A 82 10.57 7.31 5.56
CA LEU A 82 10.04 7.85 6.83
C LEU A 82 10.11 6.90 8.03
N ILE A 83 9.95 5.58 7.85
CA ILE A 83 10.02 4.64 8.98
C ILE A 83 11.50 4.38 9.32
N PRO A 84 11.96 4.70 10.54
CA PRO A 84 13.37 4.58 10.88
C PRO A 84 13.79 3.11 11.06
N PRO A 85 15.04 2.72 10.70
CA PRO A 85 15.53 1.35 10.88
C PRO A 85 15.47 0.84 12.32
N SER A 86 15.49 1.73 13.33
CA SER A 86 15.31 1.34 14.74
C SER A 86 13.97 0.66 15.05
N CYS A 87 12.99 0.75 14.13
CA CYS A 87 11.73 0.02 14.24
C CYS A 87 11.89 -1.49 13.98
N PHE A 88 13.02 -1.93 13.42
CA PHE A 88 13.33 -3.34 13.19
C PHE A 88 13.82 -4.07 14.45
N ASP A 89 14.18 -3.32 15.50
CA ASP A 89 14.81 -3.85 16.72
C ASP A 89 13.79 -4.38 17.76
N GLY A 90 12.51 -4.50 17.40
CA GLY A 90 11.49 -5.15 18.23
C GLY A 90 10.92 -4.30 19.39
N LYS A 91 11.22 -3.00 19.47
CA LYS A 91 10.60 -2.08 20.45
C LYS A 91 9.15 -1.76 20.05
N ALA A 92 8.24 -2.67 20.39
CA ALA A 92 6.85 -2.70 19.91
C ALA A 92 6.13 -1.35 19.95
N GLY A 93 6.14 -0.63 21.08
CA GLY A 93 5.44 0.66 21.20
C GLY A 93 5.94 1.73 20.23
N ARG A 94 7.26 1.86 20.05
CA ARG A 94 7.86 2.81 19.10
C ARG A 94 7.52 2.42 17.66
N THR A 95 7.64 1.14 17.33
CA THR A 95 7.32 0.60 16.01
C THR A 95 5.87 0.85 15.63
N ILE A 96 4.94 0.54 16.53
CA ILE A 96 3.51 0.79 16.32
C ILE A 96 3.25 2.28 16.10
N GLY A 97 3.83 3.15 16.94
CA GLY A 97 3.69 4.60 16.79
C GLY A 97 4.12 5.12 15.42
N TRP A 98 5.26 4.66 14.90
CA TRP A 98 5.73 5.05 13.55
C TRP A 98 4.84 4.51 12.43
N VAL A 99 4.40 3.25 12.51
CA VAL A 99 3.48 2.67 11.52
C VAL A 99 2.17 3.46 11.46
N LEU A 100 1.56 3.77 12.60
CA LEU A 100 0.31 4.53 12.65
C LEU A 100 0.51 5.98 12.20
N ALA A 101 1.60 6.64 12.62
CA ALA A 101 1.88 8.01 12.24
C ALA A 101 2.13 8.15 10.73
N THR A 102 2.96 7.30 10.14
CA THR A 102 3.21 7.31 8.70
C THR A 102 1.96 6.95 7.89
N ALA A 103 1.13 6.02 8.37
CA ALA A 103 -0.17 5.73 7.77
C ALA A 103 -1.10 6.94 7.80
N ALA A 104 -1.16 7.69 8.91
CA ALA A 104 -1.97 8.90 9.00
C ALA A 104 -1.52 9.99 8.02
N VAL A 105 -0.21 10.22 7.90
CA VAL A 105 0.33 11.21 6.94
C VAL A 105 0.10 10.75 5.50
N PHE A 106 0.28 9.46 5.20
CA PHE A 106 -0.06 8.86 3.91
C PHE A 106 -1.53 9.11 3.55
N THR A 107 -2.45 8.86 4.47
CA THR A 107 -3.89 9.15 4.28
C THR A 107 -4.15 10.64 4.06
N ALA A 108 -3.53 11.52 4.85
CA ALA A 108 -3.69 12.97 4.70
C ALA A 108 -3.15 13.51 3.36
N ALA A 109 -2.20 12.82 2.72
CA ALA A 109 -1.71 13.17 1.40
C ALA A 109 -2.75 12.90 0.29
N HIS A 110 -3.74 12.04 0.51
CA HIS A 110 -4.72 11.69 -0.52
C HIS A 110 -5.68 12.83 -0.87
N PRO A 111 -6.32 13.55 0.08
CA PRO A 111 -7.12 14.72 -0.25
C PRO A 111 -6.32 15.79 -1.01
N VAL A 112 -5.04 15.97 -0.67
CA VAL A 112 -4.12 16.86 -1.37
C VAL A 112 -3.91 16.38 -2.81
N ALA A 113 -3.61 15.10 -3.00
CA ALA A 113 -3.43 14.52 -4.34
C ALA A 113 -4.71 14.59 -5.18
N GLY A 114 -5.87 14.29 -4.59
CA GLY A 114 -7.18 14.43 -5.20
C GLY A 114 -7.49 15.87 -5.63
N THR A 115 -6.93 16.86 -4.93
CA THR A 115 -7.15 18.27 -5.26
C THR A 115 -6.19 18.78 -6.33
N PHE A 116 -4.91 18.40 -6.28
CA PHE A 116 -3.87 19.02 -7.12
C PHE A 116 -3.34 18.13 -8.26
N PHE A 117 -3.38 16.80 -8.13
CA PHE A 117 -2.78 15.87 -9.10
C PHE A 117 -3.81 15.04 -9.86
N VAL A 118 -4.92 14.67 -9.21
CA VAL A 118 -6.03 13.92 -9.83
C VAL A 118 -7.41 14.54 -9.57
N PRO A 119 -7.67 15.79 -10.02
CA PRO A 119 -8.93 16.50 -9.74
C PRO A 119 -10.20 15.73 -10.09
N HIS A 120 -10.17 14.91 -11.14
CA HIS A 120 -11.31 14.07 -11.57
C HIS A 120 -11.69 12.99 -10.54
N ALA A 121 -10.77 12.61 -9.65
CA ALA A 121 -11.02 11.64 -8.59
C ALA A 121 -11.20 12.29 -7.21
N ARG A 122 -11.29 13.63 -7.13
CA ARG A 122 -11.35 14.38 -5.87
C ARG A 122 -12.44 13.90 -4.91
N GLU A 123 -13.63 13.61 -5.43
CA GLU A 123 -14.76 13.13 -4.60
C GLU A 123 -14.40 11.84 -3.86
N ILE A 124 -13.79 10.88 -4.56
CA ILE A 124 -13.31 9.64 -3.95
C ILE A 124 -12.17 9.92 -2.98
N PHE A 125 -11.17 10.72 -3.37
CA PHE A 125 -9.97 10.99 -2.57
C PHE A 125 -10.23 11.82 -1.31
N THR A 126 -11.42 12.43 -1.19
CA THR A 126 -11.86 13.14 0.01
C THR A 126 -12.93 12.39 0.80
N ASN A 127 -13.42 11.26 0.26
CA ASN A 127 -14.46 10.47 0.91
C ASN A 127 -13.91 9.79 2.19
N PRO A 128 -14.56 9.92 3.36
CA PRO A 128 -14.09 9.32 4.60
C PRO A 128 -13.91 7.80 4.57
N ALA A 129 -14.78 7.07 3.86
CA ALA A 129 -14.67 5.62 3.73
C ALA A 129 -13.46 5.23 2.87
N PHE A 130 -13.19 5.98 1.80
CA PHE A 130 -11.98 5.80 1.00
C PHE A 130 -10.72 6.09 1.83
N LEU A 131 -10.72 7.18 2.60
CA LEU A 131 -9.60 7.54 3.47
C LEU A 131 -9.35 6.50 4.56
N LEU A 132 -10.41 5.87 5.09
CA LEU A 132 -10.27 4.73 6.00
C LEU A 132 -9.59 3.54 5.33
N ILE A 133 -9.98 3.19 4.10
CA ILE A 133 -9.33 2.12 3.32
C ILE A 133 -7.85 2.45 3.10
N VAL A 134 -7.55 3.69 2.68
CA VAL A 134 -6.18 4.18 2.48
C VAL A 134 -5.37 4.10 3.78
N TYR A 135 -5.98 4.45 4.93
CA TYR A 135 -5.32 4.33 6.23
C TYR A 135 -5.01 2.89 6.59
N LEU A 136 -5.95 1.96 6.35
CA LEU A 136 -5.75 0.53 6.59
C LEU A 136 -4.66 -0.04 5.67
N LEU A 137 -4.59 0.40 4.42
CA LEU A 137 -3.48 0.08 3.51
C LEU A 137 -2.16 0.64 4.06
N GLY A 138 -2.21 1.89 4.50
CA GLY A 138 -1.23 2.61 5.34
C GLY A 138 -0.54 1.70 6.34
N VAL A 139 -1.36 1.22 7.29
CA VAL A 139 -0.98 0.35 8.41
C VAL A 139 -0.48 -1.01 7.92
N THR A 140 -1.17 -1.63 6.96
CA THR A 140 -0.84 -2.97 6.45
C THR A 140 0.54 -2.98 5.79
N CYS A 141 0.81 -2.00 4.93
CA CYS A 141 2.12 -1.82 4.31
C CYS A 141 3.20 -1.48 5.34
N GLY A 142 2.93 -0.58 6.29
CA GLY A 142 3.88 -0.25 7.36
C GLY A 142 4.24 -1.45 8.24
N ALA A 143 3.26 -2.24 8.64
CA ALA A 143 3.46 -3.46 9.41
C ALA A 143 4.25 -4.50 8.59
N SER A 144 3.88 -4.69 7.31
CA SER A 144 4.57 -5.61 6.40
C SER A 144 6.03 -5.24 6.19
N TYR A 145 6.32 -3.93 6.03
CA TYR A 145 7.67 -3.40 5.91
C TYR A 145 8.54 -3.75 7.11
N VAL A 146 8.02 -3.53 8.33
CA VAL A 146 8.78 -3.77 9.56
C VAL A 146 8.93 -5.27 9.85
N ILE A 147 7.88 -6.07 9.67
CA ILE A 147 7.92 -7.52 9.87
C ILE A 147 8.87 -8.19 8.88
N ALA A 148 8.80 -7.79 7.61
CA ALA A 148 9.64 -8.37 6.58
C ALA A 148 11.03 -7.77 6.52
N ARG A 149 11.28 -6.60 7.14
CA ARG A 149 12.51 -5.80 6.98
C ARG A 149 12.85 -5.64 5.49
N SER A 150 11.83 -5.35 4.69
CA SER A 150 11.85 -5.44 3.21
C SER A 150 10.78 -4.54 2.62
N ILE A 151 11.13 -3.83 1.55
CA ILE A 151 10.21 -2.96 0.80
C ILE A 151 9.27 -3.74 -0.13
N TRP A 152 9.60 -5.00 -0.45
CA TRP A 152 8.84 -5.73 -1.47
C TRP A 152 7.43 -6.14 -1.03
N PRO A 153 7.19 -6.64 0.19
CA PRO A 153 5.84 -6.96 0.65
C PRO A 153 4.86 -5.77 0.60
N PRO A 154 5.17 -4.57 1.14
CA PRO A 154 4.26 -3.44 1.01
C PRO A 154 4.05 -3.01 -0.45
N VAL A 155 5.09 -3.04 -1.30
CA VAL A 155 4.96 -2.71 -2.74
C VAL A 155 3.98 -3.65 -3.43
N VAL A 156 4.08 -4.96 -3.18
CA VAL A 156 3.16 -5.95 -3.78
C VAL A 156 1.74 -5.77 -3.26
N VAL A 157 1.54 -5.57 -1.95
CA VAL A 157 0.21 -5.36 -1.37
C VAL A 157 -0.44 -4.10 -1.95
N HIS A 158 0.29 -2.99 -2.00
CA HIS A 158 -0.19 -1.74 -2.56
C HIS A 158 -0.51 -1.90 -4.06
N TRP A 159 0.41 -2.50 -4.83
CA TRP A 159 0.22 -2.73 -6.26
C TRP A 159 -1.03 -3.56 -6.55
N LEU A 160 -1.19 -4.71 -5.89
CA LEU A 160 -2.37 -5.55 -6.07
C LEU A 160 -3.67 -4.84 -5.66
N THR A 161 -3.63 -3.99 -4.63
CA THR A 161 -4.76 -3.14 -4.24
C THR A 161 -5.15 -2.20 -5.36
N VAL A 162 -4.18 -1.51 -5.95
CA VAL A 162 -4.43 -0.57 -7.06
C VAL A 162 -4.95 -1.32 -8.29
N LEU A 163 -4.38 -2.47 -8.63
CA LEU A 163 -4.89 -3.30 -9.73
C LEU A 163 -6.33 -3.73 -9.51
N ALA A 164 -6.65 -4.26 -8.32
CA ALA A 164 -8.01 -4.66 -7.99
C ALA A 164 -8.98 -3.48 -8.06
N TRP A 165 -8.58 -2.32 -7.53
CA TRP A 165 -9.42 -1.13 -7.58
C TRP A 165 -9.68 -0.64 -9.02
N LYS A 166 -8.62 -0.48 -9.82
CA LYS A 166 -8.72 0.04 -11.20
C LYS A 166 -9.40 -0.95 -12.16
N PHE A 167 -9.06 -2.23 -12.08
CA PHE A 167 -9.53 -3.22 -13.04
C PHE A 167 -10.80 -3.97 -12.61
N LEU A 168 -11.12 -4.07 -11.32
CA LEU A 168 -12.24 -4.87 -10.85
C LEU A 168 -13.35 -4.06 -10.17
N LEU A 169 -13.03 -2.93 -9.55
CA LEU A 169 -13.96 -2.19 -8.68
C LEU A 169 -14.36 -0.80 -9.22
N GLY A 170 -14.07 -0.53 -10.49
CA GLY A 170 -14.48 0.70 -11.18
C GLY A 170 -13.71 1.95 -10.77
N GLY A 171 -12.48 1.82 -10.25
CA GLY A 171 -11.64 2.97 -9.93
C GLY A 171 -11.27 3.79 -11.17
N PRO A 172 -11.34 5.13 -11.12
CA PRO A 172 -11.13 6.00 -12.29
C PRO A 172 -9.69 5.92 -12.82
N PHE A 173 -9.49 5.94 -14.14
CA PHE A 173 -8.15 5.95 -14.74
C PHE A 173 -7.64 7.39 -14.94
N VAL A 174 -6.43 7.67 -14.47
CA VAL A 174 -5.80 9.00 -14.60
C VAL A 174 -5.48 9.35 -16.08
N LEU A 175 -5.32 8.35 -16.94
CA LEU A 175 -4.85 8.52 -18.33
C LEU A 175 -5.96 8.49 -19.38
N LEU A 176 -7.21 8.32 -18.99
CA LEU A 176 -8.34 8.29 -19.92
C LEU A 176 -9.35 9.28 -19.38
N GLY A 177 -9.41 10.47 -19.98
CA GLY A 177 -10.49 11.44 -19.76
C GLY A 177 -11.83 10.90 -20.28
N ARG A 178 -12.32 9.83 -19.66
CA ARG A 178 -13.64 9.22 -19.83
C ARG A 178 -14.14 8.79 -18.47
#